data_AF-A0A1X1N8M1-F1
#
_entry.id   AF-A0A1X1N8M1-F1
#
_cell.length_a   1.000
_cell.length_b   1.000
_cell.length_c   1.000
_cell.angle_alpha   90.00
_cell.angle_beta   90.00
_cell.angle_gamma   90.00
#
_symmetry.space_group_name_H-M   'P 1'
#
loop_
_entity.id
_entity.type
_entity.pdbx_description
1 polymer ?
#
loop_
_entity_poly.entity_id
_entity_poly.type
_entity_poly.pdbx_seq_one_letter_code
_entity_poly.pdbx_strand_id
1 'polypeptide(L)' 'MAVNPIEMQKALGGVEYPASKEQIVDQAQKHKADKKVMEALKSLPEKQYDSPAAVNKEVGKGGS' A
#
# COMPACT_ATOMS: atom_id res chain seq x y z
N MET A 1 13.20 1.97 -10.59
CA MET A 1 13.13 1.16 -9.35
C MET A 1 11.68 1.06 -8.91
N ALA A 2 10.93 0.09 -9.43
CA ALA A 2 9.49 -0.05 -9.16
C ALA A 2 9.25 -0.77 -7.83
N VAL A 3 8.09 -0.53 -7.20
CA VAL A 3 7.58 -1.36 -6.11
C VAL A 3 7.34 -2.76 -6.67
N ASN A 4 7.84 -3.80 -5.98
CA ASN A 4 7.69 -5.17 -6.44
C ASN A 4 6.22 -5.61 -6.27
N PRO A 5 5.53 -6.11 -7.31
CA PRO A 5 4.12 -6.47 -7.21
C PRO A 5 3.85 -7.58 -6.20
N ILE A 6 4.79 -8.54 -6.06
CA ILE A 6 4.73 -9.61 -5.06
C ILE A 6 4.73 -9.06 -3.62
N GLU A 7 5.64 -8.13 -3.34
CA GLU A 7 5.77 -7.48 -2.03
C GLU A 7 4.53 -6.65 -1.69
N MET A 8 4.02 -5.92 -2.68
CA MET A 8 2.78 -5.15 -2.57
C MET A 8 1.58 -6.05 -2.23
N GLN A 9 1.46 -7.18 -2.93
CA GLN A 9 0.36 -8.11 -2.70
C GLN A 9 0.42 -8.77 -1.31
N LYS A 10 1.62 -9.05 -0.78
CA LYS A 10 1.79 -9.52 0.61
C LYS A 10 1.44 -8.43 1.62
N ALA A 11 1.98 -7.22 1.44
CA ALA A 11 1.77 -6.09 2.34
C ALA A 11 0.29 -5.72 2.50
N LEU A 12 -0.46 -5.79 1.40
CA LEU A 12 -1.90 -5.51 1.36
C LEU A 12 -2.78 -6.74 1.65
N GLY A 13 -2.16 -7.91 1.86
CA GLY A 13 -2.85 -9.16 2.13
C GLY A 13 -3.57 -9.11 3.47
N GLY A 14 -4.87 -9.41 3.47
CA GLY A 14 -5.67 -9.43 4.69
C GLY A 14 -5.98 -8.05 5.27
N VAL A 15 -5.81 -6.96 4.52
CA VAL A 15 -6.46 -5.69 4.83
C VAL A 15 -7.97 -5.86 4.63
N GLU A 16 -8.77 -5.50 5.63
CA GLU A 16 -10.23 -5.42 5.49
C GLU A 16 -10.60 -4.09 4.83
N TYR A 17 -11.07 -4.16 3.59
CA TYR A 17 -11.50 -2.99 2.83
C TYR A 17 -13.00 -2.72 3.07
N PRO A 18 -13.42 -1.44 3.09
CA PRO A 18 -12.63 -0.25 2.78
C PRO A 18 -11.72 0.21 3.94
N ALA A 19 -10.44 0.46 3.64
CA ALA A 19 -9.40 0.77 4.62
C ALA A 19 -8.78 2.15 4.41
N SER A 20 -8.44 2.84 5.50
CA SER A 20 -7.73 4.12 5.48
C SER A 20 -6.24 3.93 5.21
N LYS A 21 -5.57 4.98 4.70
CA LYS A 21 -4.11 5.02 4.55
C LYS A 21 -3.35 4.46 5.76
N GLU A 22 -3.70 4.90 6.97
CA GLU A 22 -3.04 4.43 8.20
C GLU A 22 -3.22 2.94 8.44
N GLN A 23 -4.43 2.39 8.23
CA GLN A 23 -4.69 0.96 8.36
C GLN A 23 -3.86 0.14 7.36
N ILE A 24 -3.73 0.65 6.14
CA ILE A 24 -2.91 0.02 5.10
C ILE A 24 -1.42 0.06 5.46
N VAL A 25 -0.92 1.19 5.96
CA VAL A 25 0.48 1.33 6.39
C VAL A 25 0.78 0.43 7.59
N ASP A 26 -0.12 0.39 8.58
CA ASP A 26 -0.01 -0.48 9.75
C ASP A 26 -0.01 -1.96 9.37
N GLN A 27 -0.92 -2.35 8.47
CA GLN A 27 -0.96 -3.72 7.96
C GLN A 27 0.32 -4.06 7.20
N ALA A 28 0.74 -3.21 6.27
CA ALA A 28 2.00 -3.39 5.56
C ALA A 28 3.20 -3.51 6.52
N GLN A 29 3.21 -2.73 7.61
CA GLN A 29 4.21 -2.82 8.66
C GLN A 29 4.19 -4.17 9.39
N LYS A 30 3.01 -4.66 9.77
CA LYS A 30 2.84 -6.00 10.38
C LYS A 30 3.33 -7.11 9.46
N HIS A 31 3.11 -6.96 8.15
CA HIS A 31 3.57 -7.91 7.12
C HIS A 31 5.07 -7.76 6.76
N LYS A 32 5.81 -6.91 7.48
CA LYS A 32 7.23 -6.59 7.20
C LYS A 32 7.45 -6.17 5.75
N ALA A 33 6.54 -5.33 5.23
CA ALA A 33 6.67 -4.80 3.88
C ALA A 33 8.00 -4.07 3.69
N ASP A 34 8.57 -4.24 2.51
CA ASP A 34 9.84 -3.62 2.16
C ASP A 34 9.79 -2.08 2.31
N LYS A 35 10.95 -1.47 2.55
CA LYS A 35 11.04 -0.02 2.82
C LYS A 35 10.41 0.79 1.68
N LYS A 36 10.61 0.37 0.43
CA LYS A 36 10.00 1.01 -0.75
C LYS A 36 8.47 0.97 -0.73
N VAL A 37 7.88 -0.17 -0.35
CA VAL A 37 6.42 -0.32 -0.24
C VAL A 37 5.93 0.63 0.84
N MET A 38 6.57 0.65 2.01
CA MET A 38 6.22 1.57 3.09
C MET A 38 6.29 3.04 2.68
N GLU A 39 7.35 3.46 1.99
CA GLU A 39 7.48 4.86 1.56
C GLU A 39 6.38 5.23 0.57
N ALA A 40 6.07 4.35 -0.38
CA ALA A 40 4.97 4.56 -1.30
C ALA A 40 3.62 4.67 -0.57
N LEU A 41 3.33 3.77 0.38
CA LEU A 41 2.10 3.78 1.16
C LEU A 41 2.01 5.03 2.06
N LYS A 42 3.13 5.50 2.61
CA LYS A 42 3.19 6.75 3.40
C LYS A 42 3.00 7.99 2.53
N SER A 43 3.39 7.94 1.27
CA SER A 43 3.20 9.02 0.29
C SER A 43 1.76 9.11 -0.24
N LEU A 44 0.95 8.08 -0.01
CA LEU A 44 -0.46 8.08 -0.42
C LEU A 44 -1.26 9.22 0.22
N PRO A 45 -2.26 9.77 -0.50
CA PRO A 45 -3.20 10.71 0.08
C PRO A 45 -4.02 10.05 1.20
N GLU A 46 -4.35 10.84 2.22
CA GLU A 46 -5.23 10.46 3.32
C GLU A 46 -6.67 10.32 2.83
N LYS A 47 -6.96 9.14 2.29
CA LYS A 47 -8.29 8.73 1.86
C LYS A 47 -8.55 7.27 2.19
N GLN A 48 -9.80 6.86 2.05
CA GLN A 48 -10.20 5.47 2.11
C GLN A 48 -9.95 4.81 0.76
N TYR A 49 -9.45 3.58 0.80
CA TYR A 49 -9.26 2.74 -0.37
C TYR A 49 -10.22 1.57 -0.26
N ASP A 50 -10.88 1.23 -1.35
CA ASP A 50 -11.88 0.16 -1.37
C ASP A 50 -11.28 -1.21 -1.74
N SER A 51 -10.02 -1.24 -2.16
CA SER A 51 -9.37 -2.45 -2.65
C SER A 51 -7.85 -2.30 -2.72
N PRO A 52 -7.09 -3.41 -2.66
CA PRO A 52 -5.63 -3.38 -2.80
C PRO A 52 -5.20 -2.89 -4.19
N ALA A 53 -6.02 -3.16 -5.22
CA ALA A 53 -5.81 -2.64 -6.56
C ALA A 53 -5.86 -1.11 -6.62
N ALA A 54 -6.75 -0.46 -5.84
CA ALA A 54 -6.84 0.99 -5.76
C ALA A 54 -5.57 1.59 -5.17
N VAL A 55 -5.06 0.98 -4.09
CA VAL A 55 -3.79 1.36 -3.45
C VAL A 55 -2.63 1.23 -4.44
N ASN A 56 -2.51 0.08 -5.11
CA ASN A 56 -1.42 -0.18 -6.05
C ASN A 56 -1.45 0.77 -7.26
N LYS A 57 -2.65 1.07 -7.76
CA LYS A 57 -2.84 2.05 -8.84
C LYS A 57 -2.42 3.46 -8.43
N GLU A 58 -2.69 3.86 -7.20
CA GLU A 58 -2.31 5.18 -6.69
C GLU A 58 -0.81 5.28 -6.40
N VAL A 59 -0.22 4.25 -5.79
CA VAL A 59 1.23 4.12 -5.61
C VAL A 59 1.97 4.18 -6.96
N GLY A 60 1.48 3.46 -7.97
CA GLY A 60 2.06 3.48 -9.31
C GLY A 60 1.93 4.83 -10.02
N LYS A 61 0.93 5.65 -9.67
CA LYS A 61 0.72 6.99 -10.23
C LYS A 61 1.65 8.06 -9.63
N GLY A 62 2.07 7.91 -8.37
CA GLY A 62 2.91 8.90 -7.67
C GLY A 62 4.41 8.82 -7.96
N GLY A 63 4.85 7.86 -8.78
CA GLY A 63 6.27 7.57 -9.03
C GLY A 63 6.81 7.93 -10.42
N SER A 64 6.21 8.91 -11.11
CA SER A 64 6.75 9.47 -12.38
C SER A 64 7.60 10.71 -12.13
#